data_AF-A0A353G0G7-F1
#
_entry.id   AF-A0A353G0G7-F1
#
_cell.length_a   1.000
_cell.length_b   1.000
_cell.length_c   1.000
_cell.angle_alpha   90.00
_cell.angle_beta   90.00
_cell.angle_gamma   90.00
#
_symmetry.space_group_name_H-M   'P 1'
#
loop_
_entity.id
_entity.type
_entity.pdbx_description
1 polymer ?
#
loop_
_entity_poly.entity_id
_entity_poly.type
_entity_poly.pdbx_seq_one_letter_code
_entity_poly.pdbx_strand_id
1 'polypeptide(L)' 'IYVTHDQVEAMTLADKIVVLRAGKVEQVGTPLSLYDDPDNMFVAGFIGSPP' A
#
# COMPACT_ATOMS: atom_id res chain seq x y z
N ILE A 1 9.93 9.02 7.45
CA ILE A 1 9.38 7.68 7.18
C ILE A 1 8.35 7.41 8.26
N TYR A 2 7.08 7.28 7.87
CA TYR A 2 5.96 7.01 8.77
C TYR A 2 5.54 5.56 8.57
N VAL A 3 5.25 4.84 9.66
CA VAL A 3 4.89 3.41 9.63
C VAL A 3 3.54 3.26 10.30
N THR A 4 2.60 2.68 9.58
CA THR A 4 1.24 2.41 10.08
C THR A 4 0.75 1.10 9.48
N HIS A 5 -0.23 0.49 10.16
CA HIS A 5 -1.02 -0.62 9.65
C HIS A 5 -2.39 -0.15 9.14
N ASP A 6 -2.72 1.14 9.29
CA ASP A 6 -3.96 1.73 8.80
C ASP A 6 -3.79 2.22 7.36
N GLN A 7 -4.58 1.65 6.45
CA GLN A 7 -4.58 2.01 5.05
C GLN A 7 -5.06 3.45 4.81
N VAL A 8 -6.00 3.97 5.60
CA VAL A 8 -6.54 5.33 5.42
C VAL A 8 -5.47 6.37 5.69
N GLU A 9 -4.69 6.18 6.75
CA GLU A 9 -3.55 7.03 7.07
C GLU A 9 -2.51 7.00 5.95
N ALA A 10 -2.15 5.80 5.48
CA ALA A 10 -1.19 5.63 4.40
C ALA A 10 -1.66 6.32 3.10
N MET A 11 -2.91 6.12 2.71
CA MET A 11 -3.47 6.63 1.45
C MET A 11 -3.69 8.15 1.46
N THR A 12 -3.91 8.75 2.63
CA THR A 12 -4.23 10.19 2.74
C THR A 12 -2.98 11.05 2.97
N LEU A 13 -1.99 10.53 3.71
CA LEU A 13 -0.88 11.34 4.20
C LEU A 13 0.42 11.15 3.41
N ALA A 14 0.59 10.01 2.73
CA ALA A 14 1.87 9.66 2.13
C ALA A 14 1.97 10.09 0.66
N ASP A 15 3.05 10.78 0.31
CA ASP A 15 3.43 10.99 -1.10
C ASP A 15 3.86 9.68 -1.78
N LYS A 16 4.42 8.75 -0.98
CA LYS A 16 4.91 7.45 -1.44
C LYS A 16 4.73 6.41 -0.32
N ILE A 17 4.25 5.24 -0.68
CA ILE A 17 3.99 4.11 0.21
C ILE A 17 4.91 2.95 -0.17
N VAL A 18 5.44 2.27 0.84
CA VAL A 18 6.18 1.00 0.71
C VAL A 18 5.34 -0.10 1.32
N VAL A 19 4.84 -1.02 0.51
CA VAL A 19 4.08 -2.18 0.99
C VAL A 19 5.06 -3.29 1.36
N LEU A 20 4.96 -3.79 2.60
CA LEU A 20 5.84 -4.81 3.16
C LEU A 20 5.05 -6.05 3.54
N ARG A 21 5.59 -7.23 3.22
CA ARG A 21 5.09 -8.52 3.69
C ARG A 21 6.23 -9.46 4.01
N ALA A 22 6.18 -10.10 5.18
CA ALA A 22 7.19 -11.07 5.62
C ALA A 22 8.65 -10.58 5.48
N GLY A 23 8.89 -9.30 5.75
CA GLY A 23 10.21 -8.66 5.65
C GLY A 23 10.68 -8.34 4.23
N LYS A 24 9.82 -8.50 3.22
CA LYS A 24 10.10 -8.15 1.82
C LYS A 24 9.23 -6.99 1.37
N VAL A 25 9.79 -6.16 0.48
CA VAL A 25 9.03 -5.13 -0.23
C VAL A 25 8.23 -5.81 -1.33
N GLU A 26 6.91 -5.64 -1.26
CA GLU A 26 5.97 -6.17 -2.24
C GLU A 26 5.77 -5.16 -3.38
N GLN A 27 5.65 -3.88 -3.06
CA GLN A 27 5.51 -2.80 -4.05
C GLN A 27 5.85 -1.44 -3.41
N VAL A 28 6.29 -0.49 -4.23
CA VAL A 28 6.49 0.90 -3.82
C VAL A 28 5.88 1.84 -4.86
N GLY A 29 5.01 2.75 -4.43
CA GLY A 29 4.31 3.65 -5.34
C GLY A 29 3.66 4.83 -4.66
N THR A 30 3.02 5.69 -5.43
CA THR A 30 2.04 6.66 -4.89
C THR A 30 0.78 5.90 -4.45
N PRO A 31 -0.04 6.49 -3.56
CA PRO A 31 -1.31 5.88 -3.16
C PRO A 31 -2.16 5.42 -4.36
N LEU A 32 -2.31 6.28 -5.37
CA LEU A 32 -3.10 5.97 -6.55
C LEU A 32 -2.51 4.81 -7.37
N SER A 33 -1.19 4.76 -7.56
CA SER A 33 -0.56 3.65 -8.31
C SER A 33 -0.73 2.29 -7.63
N LEU A 34 -0.72 2.25 -6.29
CA LEU A 34 -0.93 1.01 -5.55
C LEU A 34 -2.38 0.51 -5.65
N TYR A 35 -3.32 1.43 -5.88
CA TYR A 35 -4.73 1.10 -6.06
C TYR A 35 -5.03 0.70 -7.51
N ASP A 36 -4.54 1.48 -8.48
CA ASP A 36 -4.84 1.29 -9.91
C ASP A 36 -4.02 0.15 -10.56
N ASP A 37 -2.79 -0.07 -10.09
CA ASP A 37 -1.84 -1.04 -10.68
C ASP A 37 -1.11 -1.84 -9.59
N PRO A 38 -1.81 -2.71 -8.85
CA PRO A 38 -1.18 -3.53 -7.82
C PRO A 38 -0.31 -4.65 -8.44
N ASP A 39 0.95 -4.74 -8.00
CA ASP A 39 1.93 -5.70 -8.52
C ASP A 39 1.58 -7.16 -8.20
N ASN A 40 0.74 -7.39 -7.18
CA ASN A 40 0.29 -8.72 -6.79
C ASN A 40 -1.02 -8.72 -6.01
N MET A 41 -1.61 -9.92 -5.85
CA MET A 41 -2.87 -10.12 -5.14
C MET A 41 -2.86 -9.66 -3.68
N PHE A 42 -1.70 -9.68 -3.01
CA PHE A 42 -1.60 -9.18 -1.65
C PHE A 42 -1.72 -7.65 -1.63
N VAL A 43 -1.02 -6.94 -2.51
CA VAL A 43 -1.14 -5.48 -2.61
C VAL A 43 -2.56 -5.09 -3.06
N ALA A 44 -3.11 -5.77 -4.06
CA ALA A 44 -4.48 -5.54 -4.54
C ALA A 44 -5.51 -5.72 -3.42
N GLY A 45 -5.38 -6.78 -2.62
CA GLY A 45 -6.27 -7.03 -1.48
C GLY A 45 -6.06 -6.04 -0.33
N PHE A 46 -4.81 -5.65 -0.07
CA PHE A 46 -4.45 -4.76 1.02
C PHE A 46 -4.84 -3.29 0.77
N ILE A 47 -4.79 -2.83 -0.47
CA ILE A 47 -5.10 -1.44 -0.84
C ILE A 47 -6.52 -1.28 -1.38
N GLY A 48 -7.03 -2.29 -2.10
CA GLY A 48 -8.28 -2.21 -2.87
C GLY A 48 -9.54 -2.75 -2.19
N SER A 49 -9.46 -3.38 -1.01
CA SER A 49 -10.64 -3.92 -0.32
C SER A 49 -11.21 -2.91 0.67
N PRO A 50 -12.50 -2.52 0.58
CA PRO A 50 -13.23 -2.23 1.81
C PRO A 50 -13.41 -3.56 2.59
N PRO A 51 -13.59 -3.52 3.92
CA PRO A 51 -13.93 -4.73 4.69
C PRO A 51 -15.20 -5.42 4.15
#